data_AF-A0A961ILQ5-F1
#
_entry.id   AF-A0A961ILQ5-F1
#
_cell.length_a   1.000
_cell.length_b   1.000
_cell.length_c   1.000
_cell.angle_alpha   90.00
_cell.angle_beta   90.00
_cell.angle_gamma   90.00
#
_symmetry.space_group_name_H-M   'P 1'
#
loop_
_entity.id
_entity.type
_entity.pdbx_description
1 polymer ?
#
loop_
_entity_poly.entity_id
_entity_poly.type
_entity_poly.pdbx_seq_one_letter_code
_entity_poly.pdbx_strand_id
1 'polypeptide(L)'
;MSSAKGKIELTCRGAIHSVSPDEYLNPYFDDVVDEAVRQKSRVVCNFVELEYMNSASIPPLIALLRQLAENKIKGEFIYDSKRKVQTASFRALDVIARKSDYTVVKGV
;
A
#
# COMPACT_ATOMS: atom_id res chain seq x y z
N MET A 1 16.63 -18.06 -3.07
CA MET A 1 15.62 -17.06 -2.64
C MET A 1 16.38 -15.82 -2.17
N SER A 2 16.35 -14.73 -2.93
CA SER A 2 17.11 -13.52 -2.59
C SER A 2 16.40 -12.77 -1.44
N SER A 3 17.04 -12.66 -0.28
CA SER A 3 16.57 -11.79 0.79
C SER A 3 16.63 -10.33 0.33
N ALA A 4 15.53 -9.59 0.49
CA ALA A 4 15.51 -8.14 0.29
C ALA A 4 16.55 -7.48 1.20
N LYS A 5 17.37 -6.56 0.66
CA LYS A 5 18.50 -5.97 1.41
C LYS A 5 18.08 -4.83 2.36
N GLY A 6 16.85 -4.33 2.23
CA GLY A 6 16.29 -3.25 3.06
C GLY A 6 14.76 -3.21 3.04
N LYS A 7 14.17 -2.27 3.78
CA LYS A 7 12.74 -1.93 3.72
C LYS A 7 12.57 -0.43 3.46
N ILE A 8 11.61 -0.09 2.60
CA ILE A 8 11.05 1.24 2.48
C ILE A 8 9.74 1.21 3.27
N GLU A 9 9.59 2.13 4.21
CA GLU A 9 8.40 2.21 5.08
C GLU A 9 7.66 3.52 4.83
N LEU A 10 6.41 3.40 4.39
CA LEU A 10 5.48 4.50 4.21
C LEU A 10 4.56 4.53 5.41
N THR A 11 4.59 5.60 6.21
CA THR A 11 3.63 5.78 7.32
C THR A 11 2.60 6.81 6.91
N CYS A 12 1.38 6.36 6.68
CA CYS A 12 0.25 7.21 6.31
C CYS A 12 -0.44 7.72 7.59
N ARG A 13 -0.39 9.04 7.78
CA ARG A 13 -0.91 9.73 8.97
C ARG A 13 -1.97 10.75 8.57
N GLY A 14 -2.83 11.13 9.52
CA GLY A 14 -3.83 12.16 9.31
C GLY A 14 -4.91 11.67 8.35
N ALA A 15 -5.21 12.44 7.30
CA ALA A 15 -6.37 12.16 6.47
C ALA A 15 -6.13 12.37 4.97
N ILE A 16 -6.74 11.50 4.16
CA ILE A 16 -6.78 11.62 2.69
C ILE A 16 -8.17 12.16 2.31
N HIS A 17 -8.26 13.47 2.06
CA HIS A 17 -9.52 14.17 1.78
C HIS A 17 -9.77 14.50 0.30
N SER A 18 -8.76 14.33 -0.57
CA SER A 18 -8.89 14.76 -1.97
C SER A 18 -10.01 14.01 -2.69
N VAL A 19 -10.66 14.73 -3.61
CA VAL A 19 -11.60 14.17 -4.60
C VAL A 19 -10.89 13.37 -5.68
N SER A 20 -9.64 13.74 -5.99
CA SER A 20 -8.74 13.02 -6.89
C SER A 20 -7.43 12.68 -6.16
N PRO A 21 -7.40 11.63 -5.31
CA PRO A 21 -6.18 11.23 -4.61
C PRO A 21 -5.07 10.74 -5.53
N ASP A 22 -5.44 10.18 -6.68
CA ASP A 22 -4.54 9.64 -7.70
C ASP A 22 -3.53 10.66 -8.24
N GLU A 23 -3.92 11.94 -8.35
CA GLU A 23 -3.07 13.01 -8.91
C GLU A 23 -1.76 13.23 -8.13
N TYR A 24 -1.75 12.93 -6.83
CA TYR A 24 -0.55 13.06 -5.99
C TYR A 24 -0.08 11.72 -5.40
N LEU A 25 -0.98 10.76 -5.19
CA LEU A 25 -0.58 9.44 -4.69
C LEU A 25 0.14 8.63 -5.76
N ASN A 26 -0.30 8.66 -7.02
CA ASN A 26 0.33 7.85 -8.06
C ASN A 26 1.78 8.27 -8.33
N PRO A 27 2.11 9.56 -8.56
CA PRO A 27 3.51 9.96 -8.76
C PRO A 27 4.39 9.61 -7.56
N TYR A 28 3.88 9.80 -6.34
CA TYR A 28 4.60 9.41 -5.13
C TYR A 28 4.84 7.89 -5.05
N PHE A 29 3.85 7.08 -5.42
CA PHE A 29 3.97 5.63 -5.42
C PHE A 29 4.89 5.12 -6.52
N ASP A 30 4.91 5.76 -7.69
CA ASP A 30 5.86 5.46 -8.78
C ASP A 30 7.30 5.65 -8.28
N ASP A 31 7.60 6.79 -7.63
CA ASP A 31 8.91 7.06 -7.04
C ASP A 31 9.31 5.98 -6.00
N VAL A 32 8.36 5.54 -5.17
CA VAL A 32 8.60 4.48 -4.17
C VAL A 32 8.91 3.14 -4.84
N VAL A 33 8.19 2.79 -5.91
CA VAL A 33 8.43 1.54 -6.65
C VAL A 33 9.81 1.57 -7.30
N ASP A 34 10.17 2.67 -7.96
CA ASP A 34 11.47 2.85 -8.60
C ASP A 34 12.61 2.74 -7.59
N GLU A 35 12.44 3.35 -6.41
CA GLU A 35 13.39 3.23 -5.31
C GLU A 35 13.51 1.78 -4.82
N ALA A 36 12.39 1.09 -4.64
CA ALA A 36 12.35 -0.29 -4.17
C ALA A 36 13.04 -1.25 -5.16
N VAL A 37 12.84 -1.06 -6.46
CA VAL A 37 13.55 -1.79 -7.52
C VAL A 37 15.06 -1.54 -7.41
N ARG A 38 15.46 -0.26 -7.36
CA ARG A 38 16.88 0.13 -7.33
C ARG A 38 17.60 -0.45 -6.12
N GLN A 39 16.98 -0.40 -4.95
CA GLN A 39 17.57 -0.90 -3.70
C GLN A 39 17.37 -2.40 -3.47
N LYS A 40 16.51 -3.07 -4.26
CA LYS A 40 16.03 -4.44 -3.98
C LYS A 40 15.45 -4.54 -2.56
N SER A 41 14.65 -3.53 -2.21
CA SER A 41 14.00 -3.37 -0.91
C SER A 41 12.55 -3.85 -0.98
N ARG A 42 12.02 -4.31 0.16
CA ARG A 42 10.58 -4.51 0.31
C ARG A 42 9.89 -3.20 0.66
N VAL A 43 8.59 -3.10 0.41
CA VAL A 43 7.77 -1.93 0.75
C VAL A 43 6.78 -2.29 1.85
N VAL A 44 6.73 -1.48 2.89
CA VAL A 44 5.76 -1.59 4.00
C VAL A 44 4.94 -0.31 4.05
N CYS A 45 3.64 -0.41 3.85
CA CYS A 45 2.70 0.69 3.91
C CYS A 45 1.88 0.56 5.20
N ASN A 46 2.11 1.44 6.16
CA ASN A 46 1.46 1.46 7.46
C ASN A 46 0.38 2.55 7.52
N PHE A 47 -0.87 2.12 7.66
CA PHE A 47 -2.07 2.96 7.70
C PHE A 47 -2.73 3.00 9.08
N VAL A 48 -2.12 2.43 10.11
CA VAL A 48 -2.71 2.37 11.47
C VAL A 48 -3.05 3.78 11.99
N GLU A 49 -2.17 4.75 11.72
CA GLU A 49 -2.34 6.14 12.13
C GLU A 49 -3.15 6.99 11.13
N LEU A 50 -3.72 6.39 10.08
CA LEU A 50 -4.52 7.10 9.09
C LEU A 50 -5.94 7.32 9.62
N GLU A 51 -6.23 8.52 10.12
CA GLU A 51 -7.51 8.92 10.70
C GLU A 51 -8.69 8.80 9.72
N TYR A 52 -8.50 9.18 8.46
CA TYR A 52 -9.58 9.16 7.47
C TYR A 52 -9.08 8.88 6.05
N MET A 53 -9.87 8.10 5.30
CA MET A 53 -9.75 7.94 3.86
C MET A 53 -11.14 7.76 3.26
N ASN A 54 -11.34 8.27 2.05
CA ASN A 54 -12.56 8.04 1.28
C ASN A 54 -12.35 6.88 0.27
N SER A 55 -13.43 6.49 -0.41
CA SER A 55 -13.37 5.46 -1.47
C SER A 55 -12.47 5.85 -2.65
N ALA A 56 -12.31 7.16 -2.93
CA ALA A 56 -11.42 7.65 -3.99
C ALA A 56 -9.94 7.39 -3.70
N SER A 57 -9.58 7.09 -2.45
CA SER A 57 -8.21 6.73 -2.06
C SER A 57 -7.87 5.26 -2.36
N ILE A 58 -8.88 4.42 -2.65
CA ILE A 58 -8.71 2.98 -2.86
C ILE A 58 -8.04 2.65 -4.21
N PRO A 59 -8.43 3.25 -5.36
CA PRO A 59 -7.80 2.95 -6.64
C PRO A 59 -6.28 3.17 -6.68
N PRO A 60 -5.73 4.28 -6.13
CA PRO A 60 -4.27 4.46 -6.04
C PRO A 60 -3.55 3.37 -5.25
N LEU A 61 -4.16 2.89 -4.15
CA LEU A 61 -3.57 1.80 -3.36
C LEU A 61 -3.60 0.46 -4.10
N ILE A 62 -4.66 0.20 -4.87
CA ILE A 62 -4.75 -0.97 -5.75
C ILE A 62 -3.68 -0.89 -6.85
N ALA A 63 -3.47 0.29 -7.43
CA ALA A 63 -2.43 0.52 -8.43
C ALA A 63 -1.04 0.22 -7.86
N LEU A 64 -0.70 0.78 -6.69
CA LEU A 64 0.56 0.48 -6.00
C LEU A 64 0.71 -1.03 -5.72
N LEU A 65 -0.34 -1.68 -5.22
CA LEU A 65 -0.31 -3.12 -4.96
C LEU A 65 0.01 -3.92 -6.22
N ARG A 66 -0.58 -3.57 -7.36
CA ARG A 66 -0.30 -4.22 -8.66
C ARG A 66 1.12 -3.94 -9.12
N GLN A 67 1.58 -2.70 -9.06
CA GLN A 67 2.95 -2.32 -9.45
C GLN A 67 4.00 -3.09 -8.63
N LEU A 68 3.80 -3.23 -7.31
CA LEU A 68 4.68 -4.03 -6.46
C LEU A 68 4.70 -5.51 -6.90
N ALA A 69 3.53 -6.07 -7.18
CA ALA A 69 3.41 -7.46 -7.64
C ALA A 69 4.07 -7.70 -9.01
N GLU A 70 3.82 -6.82 -9.98
CA GLU A 70 4.38 -6.88 -11.34
C GLU A 70 5.91 -6.78 -11.33
N ASN A 71 6.45 -5.91 -10.47
CA ASN A 71 7.90 -5.76 -10.27
C ASN A 71 8.51 -6.80 -9.31
N LYS A 72 7.71 -7.78 -8.83
CA LYS A 72 8.15 -8.83 -7.89
C LYS A 72 8.74 -8.28 -6.59
N ILE A 73 8.25 -7.12 -6.15
CA ILE A 73 8.63 -6.46 -4.90
C ILE A 73 7.72 -6.96 -3.79
N LYS A 74 8.31 -7.38 -2.66
CA LYS A 74 7.52 -7.77 -1.50
C LYS A 74 6.83 -6.53 -0.90
N GLY A 75 5.51 -6.50 -0.92
CA GLY A 75 4.67 -5.43 -0.39
C GLY A 75 3.85 -5.87 0.82
N GLU A 76 3.77 -5.03 1.85
CA GLU A 76 2.96 -5.27 3.03
C GLU A 76 2.11 -4.05 3.36
N PHE A 77 0.79 -4.20 3.36
CA PHE A 77 -0.17 -3.14 3.68
C PHE A 77 -0.78 -3.43 5.05
N ILE A 78 -0.50 -2.58 6.04
CA ILE A 78 -0.88 -2.76 7.44
C ILE A 78 -1.96 -1.73 7.80
N TYR A 79 -3.09 -2.19 8.34
CA TYR A 79 -4.20 -1.31 8.74
C TYR A 79 -4.72 -1.68 10.13
N ASP A 80 -5.44 -0.76 10.77
CA ASP A 80 -6.11 -1.00 12.05
C ASP A 80 -7.43 -1.74 11.83
N SER A 81 -7.48 -3.02 12.22
CA SER A 81 -8.64 -3.89 12.04
C SER A 81 -9.82 -3.55 12.95
N LYS A 82 -9.58 -2.75 14.01
CA LYS A 82 -10.61 -2.29 14.94
C LYS A 82 -11.38 -1.10 14.37
N ARG A 83 -10.84 -0.40 13.37
CA ARG A 83 -11.48 0.74 12.72
C ARG A 83 -12.31 0.28 11.52
N LYS A 84 -13.64 0.21 11.69
CA LYS A 84 -14.59 -0.27 10.68
C LYS A 84 -14.38 0.32 9.29
N VAL A 85 -14.06 1.61 9.21
CA VAL A 85 -13.79 2.32 7.94
C VAL A 85 -12.56 1.74 7.25
N GLN A 86 -11.46 1.53 7.99
CA GLN A 86 -10.27 0.88 7.43
C GLN A 86 -10.56 -0.58 7.07
N THR A 87 -11.23 -1.34 7.93
CA THR A 87 -11.59 -2.73 7.62
C THR A 87 -12.39 -2.87 6.33
N ALA A 88 -13.36 -1.97 6.08
CA ALA A 88 -14.11 -1.95 4.84
C ALA A 88 -13.22 -1.63 3.62
N SER A 89 -12.40 -0.58 3.74
CA SER A 89 -11.45 -0.16 2.70
C SER A 89 -10.44 -1.24 2.33
N PHE A 90 -9.79 -1.85 3.33
CA PHE A 90 -8.72 -2.82 3.13
C PHE A 90 -9.23 -4.22 2.75
N ARG A 91 -10.51 -4.53 2.97
CA ARG A 91 -11.10 -5.79 2.50
C ARG A 91 -11.04 -5.91 0.97
N ALA A 92 -11.29 -4.82 0.24
CA ALA A 92 -11.18 -4.81 -1.21
C ALA A 92 -9.73 -5.05 -1.68
N LEU A 93 -8.76 -4.40 -1.03
CA LEU A 93 -7.34 -4.61 -1.28
C LEU A 93 -6.92 -6.06 -0.99
N ASP A 94 -7.37 -6.64 0.13
CA ASP A 94 -7.01 -8.00 0.54
C ASP A 94 -7.47 -9.05 -0.50
N VAL A 95 -8.68 -8.91 -1.06
CA VAL A 95 -9.16 -9.80 -2.14
C VAL A 95 -8.24 -9.78 -3.36
N ILE A 96 -7.64 -8.63 -3.67
CA ILE A 96 -6.71 -8.47 -4.80
C ILE A 96 -5.33 -9.02 -4.41
N ALA A 97 -4.85 -8.69 -3.21
CA ALA A 97 -3.57 -9.11 -2.67
C ALA A 97 -3.42 -10.63 -2.64
N ARG A 98 -4.47 -11.37 -2.26
CA ARG A 98 -4.50 -12.84 -2.20
C ARG A 98 -4.27 -13.54 -3.55
N LYS A 99 -4.34 -12.80 -4.66
CA LYS A 99 -4.03 -13.32 -6.00
C LYS A 99 -2.55 -13.15 -6.37
N SER A 100 -1.75 -12.58 -5.49
CA SER A 100 -0.32 -12.27 -5.70
C SER A 100 0.53 -12.91 -4.62
N ASP A 101 1.65 -13.52 -5.02
CA ASP A 101 2.64 -14.09 -4.10
C ASP A 101 3.56 -13.01 -3.47
N TYR A 102 3.47 -11.77 -3.94
CA TYR A 102 4.38 -10.69 -3.57
C TYR A 102 3.79 -9.69 -2.58
N THR A 103 2.47 -9.60 -2.50
CA THR A 103 1.78 -8.54 -1.75
C THR A 103 0.83 -9.11 -0.74
N VAL A 104 0.83 -8.54 0.47
CA VAL A 104 -0.05 -8.98 1.56
C VAL A 104 -0.75 -7.78 2.19
N VAL A 105 -1.97 -8.01 2.67
CA VAL A 105 -2.74 -7.03 3.44
C VAL A 105 -2.99 -7.61 4.84
N LYS A 106 -2.63 -6.88 5.89
CA LYS A 106 -2.71 -7.32 7.28
C LYS A 106 -3.44 -6.32 8.14
N GLY A 107 -4.48 -6.79 8.82
CA GLY A 107 -5.11 -6.05 9.91
C GLY A 107 -4.39 -6.34 11.22
N VAL A 108 -4.10 -5.28 11.99
CA VAL A 108 -3.55 -5.37 13.37
C VAL A 108 -4.56 -4.91 14.41
#